data_AF-A0A1C5YPS7-F1
#
_entry.id   AF-A0A1C5YPS7-F1
#
_cell.length_a   1.000
_cell.length_b   1.000
_cell.length_c   1.000
_cell.angle_alpha   90.00
_cell.angle_beta   90.00
_cell.angle_gamma   90.00
#
_symmetry.space_group_name_H-M   'P 1'
#
loop_
_entity.id
_entity.type
_entity.pdbx_description
1 polymer ?
#
loop_
_entity_poly.entity_id
_entity_poly.type
_entity_poly.pdbx_seq_one_letter_code
_entity_poly.pdbx_strand_id
1 'polypeptide(L)'
;MFKKAKENKKGFTLAELLIVVAIIAVLVAISIPIFSSQLEKSREAVDLANIRAAYAECQTEVLTSNKPAYKSVALVQTDLTKWTINAKDVAGVDLSSVALQKNMYVNCDANGKFTLVKDKPTTGTEIKDSTDSE
;
A
#
# COMPACT_ATOMS: atom_id res chain seq x y z
N MET A 1 -24.53 -47.62 49.32
CA MET A 1 -25.42 -47.29 48.18
C MET A 1 -24.97 -45.96 47.59
N PHE A 2 -24.32 -45.96 46.43
CA PHE A 2 -23.93 -44.72 45.74
C PHE A 2 -24.97 -44.38 44.67
N LYS A 3 -25.70 -43.29 44.89
CA LYS A 3 -26.72 -42.77 43.97
C LYS A 3 -25.99 -42.05 42.84
N LYS A 4 -25.87 -42.67 41.66
CA LYS A 4 -25.30 -42.03 40.47
C LYS A 4 -26.19 -40.85 40.06
N ALA A 5 -25.67 -39.63 40.17
CA ALA A 5 -26.26 -38.47 39.54
C ALA A 5 -26.17 -38.65 38.01
N LYS A 6 -27.31 -38.60 37.33
CA LYS A 6 -27.39 -38.66 35.87
C LYS A 6 -26.82 -37.35 35.32
N GLU A 7 -25.57 -37.36 34.90
CA GLU A 7 -24.97 -36.24 34.17
C GLU A 7 -25.76 -36.02 32.87
N ASN A 8 -26.60 -34.99 32.84
CA ASN A 8 -27.23 -34.51 31.61
C ASN A 8 -26.16 -33.86 30.74
N LYS A 9 -25.42 -34.68 29.99
CA LYS A 9 -24.52 -34.18 28.94
C LYS A 9 -25.39 -33.61 27.82
N LYS A 10 -25.70 -32.32 27.89
CA LYS A 10 -26.25 -31.56 26.77
C LYS A 10 -25.16 -31.47 25.70
N GLY A 11 -25.20 -32.38 24.73
CA GLY A 11 -24.36 -32.33 23.56
C GLY A 11 -24.81 -31.23 22.61
N PHE A 12 -23.85 -30.64 21.90
CA PHE A 12 -24.11 -29.67 20.84
C PHE A 12 -24.88 -30.34 19.71
N THR A 13 -26.01 -29.75 19.31
CA THR A 13 -26.82 -30.30 18.23
C THR A 13 -26.24 -29.90 16.87
N LEU A 14 -26.38 -30.78 15.87
CA LEU A 14 -25.97 -30.45 14.49
C LEU A 14 -26.73 -29.22 13.96
N ALA A 15 -27.97 -29.01 14.41
CA ALA A 15 -28.78 -27.86 14.04
C ALA A 15 -28.21 -26.54 14.58
N GLU A 16 -27.72 -26.54 15.83
CA GLU A 16 -27.03 -25.38 16.42
C GLU A 16 -25.74 -25.05 15.68
N LEU A 17 -24.99 -26.06 15.22
CA LEU A 17 -23.80 -25.81 14.38
C LEU A 17 -24.18 -25.19 13.03
N LEU A 18 -25.23 -25.73 12.40
CA LEU A 18 -25.62 -25.38 11.04
C LEU A 18 -26.05 -23.92 10.94
N ILE A 19 -26.85 -23.44 11.89
CA ILE A 19 -27.28 -22.03 11.90
C ILE A 19 -26.11 -21.07 12.13
N VAL A 20 -25.12 -21.46 12.92
CA VAL A 20 -23.92 -20.63 13.17
C VAL A 20 -23.10 -20.48 11.90
N VAL A 21 -22.83 -21.59 11.19
CA VAL A 21 -22.09 -21.54 9.91
C VAL A 21 -22.86 -20.75 8.86
N ALA A 22 -24.19 -20.89 8.82
CA ALA A 22 -25.04 -20.11 7.92
C ALA A 22 -24.90 -18.60 8.16
N ILE A 23 -24.91 -18.15 9.42
CA ILE A 23 -24.75 -16.73 9.76
C ILE A 23 -23.32 -16.25 9.41
N ILE A 24 -22.28 -17.01 9.75
CA ILE A 24 -20.89 -16.67 9.43
C ILE A 24 -20.70 -16.55 7.91
N ALA A 25 -21.31 -17.43 7.12
CA ALA A 25 -21.23 -17.38 5.66
C ALA A 25 -21.77 -16.05 5.10
N VAL A 26 -22.91 -15.56 5.63
CA VAL A 26 -23.48 -14.27 5.22
C VAL A 26 -22.57 -13.11 5.63
N LEU A 27 -22.03 -13.13 6.84
CA LEU A 27 -21.12 -12.07 7.33
C LEU A 27 -19.84 -12.00 6.48
N VAL A 28 -19.23 -13.15 6.20
CA VAL A 28 -17.99 -13.24 5.42
C VAL A 28 -18.22 -12.78 3.97
N ALA A 29 -19.37 -13.12 3.37
CA ALA A 29 -19.70 -12.72 2.00
C ALA A 29 -19.68 -11.19 1.81
N ILE A 30 -20.15 -10.42 2.80
CA ILE A 30 -20.13 -8.95 2.77
C ILE A 30 -18.77 -8.40 3.25
N SER A 31 -18.15 -9.05 4.24
CA SER A 31 -16.93 -8.55 4.88
C SER A 31 -15.71 -8.60 3.96
N ILE A 32 -15.54 -9.67 3.18
CA ILE A 32 -14.37 -9.85 2.29
C ILE A 32 -14.21 -8.69 1.29
N PRO A 33 -15.22 -8.31 0.48
CA PRO A 33 -15.04 -7.25 -0.51
C PRO A 33 -14.79 -5.88 0.14
N ILE A 34 -15.47 -5.57 1.25
CA ILE A 34 -15.26 -4.31 1.99
C ILE A 34 -13.84 -4.26 2.56
N PHE A 35 -13.41 -5.31 3.25
CA PHE A 35 -12.08 -5.38 3.84
C PHE A 35 -10.99 -5.29 2.77
N SER A 36 -11.16 -5.99 1.64
CA SER A 36 -10.23 -5.92 0.51
C SER A 36 -10.10 -4.50 -0.05
N SER A 37 -11.22 -3.78 -0.25
CA SER A 37 -11.18 -2.39 -0.71
C SER A 37 -10.51 -1.45 0.30
N GLN A 38 -10.75 -1.65 1.60
CA GLN A 38 -10.15 -0.81 2.64
C GLN A 38 -8.65 -1.08 2.82
N LEU A 39 -8.21 -2.34 2.64
CA LEU A 39 -6.80 -2.69 2.58
C LEU A 39 -6.13 -2.01 1.38
N GLU A 40 -6.78 -1.98 0.23
CA GLU A 40 -6.23 -1.32 -0.96
C GLU A 40 -6.05 0.19 -0.76
N LYS A 41 -7.05 0.87 -0.18
CA LYS A 41 -6.92 2.30 0.18
C LYS A 41 -5.82 2.56 1.20
N SER A 42 -5.60 1.62 2.12
CA SER A 42 -4.50 1.74 3.09
C SER A 42 -3.15 1.65 2.39
N ARG A 43 -3.02 0.78 1.37
CA ARG A 43 -1.83 0.69 0.54
C ARG A 43 -1.62 1.95 -0.30
N GLU A 44 -2.67 2.50 -0.91
CA GLU A 44 -2.64 3.79 -1.63
C GLU A 44 -2.06 4.91 -0.74
N ALA A 45 -2.51 4.99 0.51
CA ALA A 45 -2.03 6.00 1.46
C ALA A 45 -0.55 5.81 1.83
N VAL A 46 -0.11 4.55 2.00
CA VAL A 46 1.30 4.21 2.27
C VAL A 46 2.17 4.54 1.07
N ASP A 47 1.76 4.13 -0.13
CA ASP A 47 2.50 4.39 -1.36
C ASP A 47 2.62 5.88 -1.64
N LEU A 48 1.56 6.65 -1.36
CA LEU A 48 1.60 8.11 -1.45
C LEU A 48 2.59 8.72 -0.45
N ALA A 49 2.61 8.22 0.79
CA ALA A 49 3.57 8.67 1.80
C ALA A 49 5.01 8.35 1.38
N ASN A 50 5.25 7.16 0.82
CA ASN A 50 6.56 6.74 0.32
C ASN A 50 7.04 7.63 -0.84
N ILE A 51 6.15 7.96 -1.79
CA ILE A 51 6.48 8.88 -2.90
C ILE A 51 6.83 10.27 -2.36
N ARG A 52 6.08 10.79 -1.39
CA ARG A 52 6.37 12.10 -0.76
C ARG A 52 7.68 12.11 0.02
N ALA A 53 7.99 11.02 0.73
CA ALA A 53 9.26 10.88 1.44
C ALA A 53 10.43 10.86 0.46
N ALA A 54 10.35 10.05 -0.59
CA ALA A 54 11.34 10.00 -1.65
C ALA A 54 11.51 11.35 -2.36
N TYR A 55 10.42 12.09 -2.57
CA TYR A 55 10.46 13.46 -3.08
C TYR A 55 11.24 14.40 -2.16
N ALA A 56 10.98 14.38 -0.85
CA ALA A 56 11.68 15.24 0.10
C ALA A 56 13.18 14.98 0.12
N GLU A 57 13.60 13.71 0.15
CA GLU A 57 15.02 13.34 0.07
C GLU A 57 15.65 13.78 -1.25
N CYS A 58 14.97 13.51 -2.36
CA CYS A 58 15.39 13.91 -3.69
C CYS A 58 15.56 15.42 -3.83
N GLN A 59 14.67 16.20 -3.22
CA GLN A 59 14.79 17.65 -3.16
C GLN A 59 16.00 18.11 -2.33
N THR A 60 16.29 17.46 -1.19
CA THR A 60 17.46 17.83 -0.38
C THR A 60 18.78 17.60 -1.09
N GLU A 61 18.90 16.54 -1.88
CA GLU A 61 20.09 16.25 -2.68
C GLU A 61 20.28 17.27 -3.81
N VAL A 62 19.20 17.61 -4.53
CA VAL A 62 19.25 18.64 -5.57
C VAL A 62 19.68 19.98 -4.99
N LEU A 63 19.16 20.38 -3.81
CA LEU A 63 19.52 21.64 -3.16
C LEU A 63 20.98 21.68 -2.69
N THR A 64 21.55 20.52 -2.33
CA THR A 64 22.94 20.44 -1.84
C THR A 64 23.95 20.35 -2.98
N SER A 65 23.66 19.50 -3.97
CA SER A 65 24.61 19.15 -5.03
C SER A 65 24.35 19.91 -6.34
N ASN A 66 23.23 20.63 -6.47
CA ASN A 66 22.75 21.30 -7.68
C ASN A 66 22.78 20.41 -8.94
N LYS A 67 22.50 19.11 -8.74
CA LYS A 67 22.47 18.08 -9.78
C LYS A 67 21.12 17.35 -9.70
N PRO A 68 20.59 16.86 -10.84
CA PRO A 68 19.39 16.03 -10.81
C PRO A 68 19.62 14.80 -9.95
N ALA A 69 18.60 14.37 -9.23
CA ALA A 69 18.65 13.21 -8.35
C ALA A 69 17.40 12.35 -8.54
N TYR A 70 17.50 11.07 -8.22
CA TYR A 70 16.35 10.18 -8.24
C TYR A 70 16.40 9.13 -7.14
N LYS A 71 15.23 8.66 -6.72
CA LYS A 71 15.07 7.58 -5.74
C LYS A 71 14.06 6.56 -6.24
N SER A 72 14.31 5.27 -6.00
CA SER A 72 13.34 4.21 -6.27
C SER A 72 12.26 4.17 -5.19
N VAL A 73 11.04 3.88 -5.59
CA VAL A 73 9.90 3.66 -4.70
C VAL A 73 9.20 2.38 -5.16
N ALA A 74 9.06 1.43 -4.24
CA ALA A 74 8.31 0.21 -4.46
C ALA A 74 6.86 0.42 -4.01
N LEU A 75 5.91 0.35 -4.95
CA LEU A 75 4.48 0.45 -4.67
C LEU A 75 3.96 -0.88 -4.11
N VAL A 76 3.35 -0.82 -2.94
CA VAL A 76 2.78 -1.97 -2.24
C VAL A 76 1.39 -2.33 -2.80
N GLN A 77 0.71 -1.37 -3.42
CA GLN A 77 -0.62 -1.53 -3.98
C GLN A 77 -0.76 -2.71 -4.96
N THR A 78 -1.90 -3.42 -4.92
CA THR A 78 -2.12 -4.62 -5.74
C THR A 78 -2.74 -4.35 -7.11
N ASP A 79 -3.64 -3.37 -7.20
CA ASP A 79 -4.31 -2.97 -8.43
C ASP A 79 -3.92 -1.53 -8.81
N LEU A 80 -2.79 -1.43 -9.52
CA LEU A 80 -2.24 -0.16 -9.98
C LEU A 80 -3.05 0.45 -11.15
N THR A 81 -3.96 -0.30 -11.76
CA THR A 81 -4.73 0.17 -12.92
C THR A 81 -5.89 1.07 -12.54
N LYS A 82 -6.35 0.99 -11.28
CA LYS A 82 -7.47 1.78 -10.75
C LYS A 82 -7.02 3.02 -9.99
N TRP A 83 -5.76 3.09 -9.58
CA TRP A 83 -5.25 4.20 -8.80
C TRP A 83 -4.77 5.34 -9.66
N THR A 84 -5.23 6.54 -9.32
CA THR A 84 -4.83 7.78 -9.98
C THR A 84 -4.31 8.74 -8.90
N ILE A 85 -3.09 9.23 -9.09
CA ILE A 85 -2.45 10.18 -8.17
C ILE A 85 -2.65 11.58 -8.74
N ASN A 86 -3.34 12.46 -8.03
CA ASN A 86 -3.64 13.81 -8.51
C ASN A 86 -2.66 14.84 -7.92
N ALA A 87 -2.68 16.06 -8.46
CA ALA A 87 -1.86 17.17 -7.97
C ALA A 87 -1.97 17.45 -6.45
N LYS A 88 -3.17 17.29 -5.88
CA LYS A 88 -3.41 17.43 -4.43
C LYS A 88 -2.66 16.40 -3.60
N ASP A 89 -2.29 15.27 -4.20
CA ASP A 89 -1.72 14.13 -3.52
C ASP A 89 -0.19 14.26 -3.47
N VAL A 90 0.49 14.93 -4.41
CA VAL A 90 1.96 15.06 -4.40
C VAL A 90 2.42 16.50 -4.65
N ALA A 91 2.29 17.37 -3.65
CA ALA A 91 2.85 18.73 -3.66
C ALA A 91 2.54 19.57 -4.93
N GLY A 92 1.37 19.38 -5.54
CA GLY A 92 0.94 20.10 -6.74
C GLY A 92 1.32 19.44 -8.06
N VAL A 93 1.99 18.28 -8.06
CA VAL A 93 2.36 17.55 -9.27
C VAL A 93 1.25 16.59 -9.66
N ASP A 94 0.61 16.87 -10.79
CA ASP A 94 -0.35 15.97 -11.38
C ASP A 94 0.36 14.76 -12.00
N LEU A 95 0.03 13.57 -11.50
CA LEU A 95 0.57 12.29 -11.95
C LEU A 95 -0.52 11.40 -12.53
N SER A 96 -1.71 11.96 -12.80
CA SER A 96 -2.88 11.20 -13.22
C SER A 96 -2.69 10.45 -14.55
N SER A 97 -1.77 10.92 -15.39
CA SER A 97 -1.41 10.29 -16.67
C SER A 97 -0.27 9.28 -16.59
N VAL A 98 0.34 9.08 -15.42
CA VAL A 98 1.47 8.15 -15.26
C VAL A 98 0.94 6.72 -15.12
N ALA A 99 1.42 5.83 -15.99
CA ALA A 99 1.15 4.40 -15.85
C ALA A 99 1.95 3.82 -14.68
N LEU A 100 1.27 3.59 -13.55
CA LEU A 100 1.91 3.12 -12.32
C LEU A 100 2.40 1.68 -12.43
N GLN A 101 3.57 1.42 -11.86
CA GLN A 101 4.19 0.10 -11.83
C GLN A 101 4.74 -0.20 -10.43
N LYS A 102 4.97 -1.48 -10.13
CA LYS A 102 5.47 -1.91 -8.82
C LYS A 102 6.76 -1.20 -8.40
N ASN A 103 7.66 -0.96 -9.34
CA ASN A 103 8.86 -0.16 -9.10
C ASN A 103 8.74 1.12 -9.91
N MET A 104 8.81 2.25 -9.22
CA MET A 104 8.76 3.58 -9.82
C MET A 104 9.98 4.36 -9.36
N TYR A 105 10.36 5.37 -10.14
CA TYR A 105 11.45 6.27 -9.79
C TYR A 105 10.90 7.69 -9.65
N VAL A 106 11.16 8.27 -8.48
CA VAL A 106 10.99 9.68 -8.22
C VAL A 106 12.21 10.40 -8.79
N ASN A 107 12.00 11.32 -9.71
CA ASN A 107 13.07 12.13 -10.30
C ASN A 107 12.84 13.60 -9.96
N CYS A 108 13.88 14.26 -9.45
CA CYS A 108 13.93 15.70 -9.21
C CYS A 108 14.99 16.31 -10.13
N ASP A 109 14.55 17.19 -11.02
CA ASP A 109 15.48 17.94 -11.84
C ASP A 109 16.19 19.06 -11.04
N ALA A 110 17.25 19.62 -11.61
CA ALA A 110 17.99 20.72 -11.00
C ALA A 110 17.16 22.02 -10.84
N ASN A 111 15.98 22.10 -11.45
CA ASN A 111 15.06 23.24 -11.36
C ASN A 111 13.96 23.00 -10.30
N GLY A 112 14.00 21.88 -9.58
CA GLY A 112 13.00 21.52 -8.57
C GLY A 112 11.71 20.91 -9.14
N LYS A 113 11.65 20.58 -10.44
CA LYS A 113 10.54 19.85 -11.04
C LYS A 113 10.62 18.38 -10.64
N PHE A 114 9.52 17.88 -10.12
CA PHE A 114 9.34 16.47 -9.80
C PHE A 114 8.59 15.73 -10.90
N THR A 115 9.03 14.50 -11.18
CA THR A 115 8.37 13.58 -12.09
C THR A 115 8.45 12.16 -11.55
N LEU A 116 7.42 11.36 -11.82
CA LEU A 116 7.39 9.93 -11.51
C LEU A 116 7.55 9.15 -12.82
N VAL A 117 8.58 8.30 -12.91
CA VAL A 117 8.90 7.56 -14.14
C VAL A 117 9.06 6.06 -13.87
N LYS A 118 8.67 5.24 -14.84
CA LYS A 118 8.73 3.77 -14.76
C LYS A 118 10.15 3.22 -14.95
N ASP A 119 10.92 3.88 -15.81
CA ASP A 119 12.26 3.44 -16.17
C ASP A 119 13.27 4.18 -15.30
N LYS A 120 14.31 3.46 -14.86
CA LYS A 120 15.41 4.06 -14.10
C LYS A 120 15.99 5.25 -14.89
N PRO A 121 16.09 6.44 -14.29
CA PRO A 121 16.71 7.58 -14.95
C PRO A 121 18.15 7.28 -15.34
N THR A 122 18.52 7.64 -16.58
CA THR A 122 19.89 7.46 -17.11
C THR A 122 20.84 8.58 -16.67
N THR A 123 20.31 9.62 -16.04
CA THR A 123 21.03 10.80 -15.58
C THR A 123 20.58 11.17 -14.17
N GLY A 124 21.49 11.75 -13.40
CA GLY A 124 21.25 12.15 -12.02
C GLY A 124 21.84 11.19 -10.98
N THR A 125 21.96 11.68 -9.75
CA THR A 125 22.48 10.94 -8.61
C THR A 125 21.39 10.00 -8.08
N GLU A 126 21.67 8.70 -8.00
CA GLU A 126 20.79 7.75 -7.32
C GLU A 126 20.90 7.92 -5.81
N ILE A 127 19.79 8.22 -5.18
CA ILE A 127 19.66 8.21 -3.73
C ILE A 127 19.32 6.78 -3.33
N LYS A 128 20.32 6.11 -2.76
CA LYS A 128 20.16 4.77 -2.21
C LYS A 128 19.49 4.84 -0.85
N ASP A 129 18.67 3.85 -0.52
CA ASP A 129 18.20 3.72 0.85
C ASP A 129 19.39 3.34 1.76
N SER A 130 19.40 3.80 3.01
CA SER A 130 20.48 3.47 3.95
C SER A 130 20.54 1.97 4.30
N THR A 131 19.56 1.19 3.84
CA THR A 131 19.50 -0.27 3.94
C THR A 131 20.08 -0.99 2.72
N ASP A 132 20.41 -0.29 1.62
CA ASP A 132 21.04 -0.86 0.41
C ASP A 132 22.58 -0.76 0.42
N SER A 133 23.17 -0.38 1.57
CA SER A 133 24.62 -0.24 1.77
C SER A 133 25.20 -1.33 2.67
N GLU A 134 24.94 -2.59 2.30
CA GLU A 134 25.73 -3.77 2.72
C GLU A 134 26.49 -4.35 1.52
#